data_AF-A0A845ZI82-F1
#
_entry.id   AF-A0A845ZI82-F1
#
_cell.length_a   1.000
_cell.length_b   1.000
_cell.length_c   1.000
_cell.angle_alpha   90.00
_cell.angle_beta   90.00
_cell.angle_gamma   90.00
#
_symmetry.space_group_name_H-M   'P 1'
#
loop_
_entity.id
_entity.type
_entity.pdbx_description
1 polymer ?
#
loop_
_entity_poly.entity_id
_entity_poly.type
_entity_poly.pdbx_seq_one_letter_code
_entity_poly.pdbx_strand_id
1 'polypeptide(L)'
;MTVNFSRFFRVCNPSKTLNVGRAEDQQYYIDFSKVRGSNIIRELRRTITFSEDEPTCQLFTGHMGCGKSTELSRLKRELEQQGFHVVYFESSNDLDLADVEISDILLTIARQVIQSLEDAKIRLQPTRFRGLVQGAAKLLNSEVTGLKFKVPEFQAAGVGVNIPDEIGISSQEGEYSLAFGIGEITTKAKNSKDIRSLLRQHLEPRVNNIVEAINTELIEPAQQQLQQQGKAGLVVIVDNLDRIHNKPKSGQRNRERMSLEFLALV
;
A
#
# COMPACT_ATOMS: atom_id res chain seq x y z
N MET A 1 44.78 -9.24 5.50
CA MET A 1 43.38 -8.79 5.64
C MET A 1 42.67 -9.71 6.60
N THR A 2 42.24 -9.23 7.77
CA THR A 2 41.37 -9.98 8.68
C THR A 2 39.94 -9.91 8.17
N VAL A 3 39.42 -11.01 7.66
CA VAL A 3 38.04 -11.10 7.18
C VAL A 3 37.10 -11.03 8.38
N ASN A 4 36.17 -10.06 8.37
CA ASN A 4 35.10 -10.01 9.35
C ASN A 4 34.03 -11.06 8.98
N PHE A 5 34.13 -12.25 9.57
CA PHE A 5 33.23 -13.38 9.28
C PHE A 5 31.76 -13.06 9.54
N SER A 6 31.43 -12.34 10.61
CA SER A 6 30.05 -11.96 10.91
C SER A 6 29.46 -11.05 9.82
N ARG A 7 30.25 -10.10 9.31
CA ARG A 7 29.84 -9.26 8.18
C ARG A 7 29.69 -10.09 6.90
N PHE A 8 30.65 -10.97 6.59
CA PHE A 8 30.58 -11.85 5.42
C PHE A 8 29.32 -12.73 5.44
N PHE A 9 29.08 -13.43 6.54
CA PHE A 9 27.89 -14.27 6.71
C PHE A 9 26.58 -13.47 6.55
N ARG A 10 26.52 -12.27 7.14
CA ARG A 10 25.33 -11.40 7.04
C ARG A 10 25.08 -10.90 5.61
N VAL A 11 26.12 -10.56 4.86
CA VAL A 11 26.01 -10.05 3.48
C VAL A 11 25.70 -11.18 2.50
N CYS A 12 26.18 -12.40 2.74
CA CYS A 12 25.90 -13.57 1.91
C CYS A 12 24.56 -14.25 2.23
N ASN A 13 23.69 -13.66 3.06
CA ASN A 13 22.39 -14.24 3.37
C ASN A 13 21.40 -14.06 2.20
N PRO A 14 21.00 -15.13 1.48
CA PRO A 14 20.13 -15.03 0.31
C PRO A 14 18.68 -14.64 0.65
N SER A 15 18.28 -14.74 1.92
CA SER A 15 16.96 -14.31 2.38
C SER A 15 16.86 -12.80 2.61
N LYS A 16 17.98 -12.07 2.54
CA LYS A 16 18.01 -10.62 2.74
C LYS A 16 17.99 -9.91 1.39
N THR A 17 16.97 -9.09 1.16
CA THR A 17 16.90 -8.19 0.00
C THR A 17 18.03 -7.16 0.05
N LEU A 18 18.73 -6.97 -1.07
CA LEU A 18 19.69 -5.88 -1.24
C LEU A 18 18.93 -4.58 -1.45
N ASN A 19 19.19 -3.57 -0.60
CA ASN A 19 18.59 -2.26 -0.75
C ASN A 19 19.60 -1.33 -1.43
N VAL A 20 19.45 -1.13 -2.74
CA VAL A 20 20.37 -0.30 -3.54
C VAL A 20 20.34 1.18 -3.09
N GLY A 21 19.34 1.61 -2.32
CA GLY A 21 19.34 2.90 -1.62
C GLY A 21 20.46 3.06 -0.57
N ARG A 22 20.95 1.96 0.01
CA ARG A 22 22.04 1.97 0.99
C ARG A 22 23.39 1.87 0.30
N ALA A 23 24.30 2.80 0.58
CA ALA A 23 25.65 2.80 0.01
C ALA A 23 26.41 1.47 0.25
N GLU A 24 26.18 0.83 1.40
CA GLU A 24 26.76 -0.47 1.71
C GLU A 24 26.28 -1.61 0.80
N ASP A 25 25.00 -1.59 0.40
CA ASP A 25 24.41 -2.67 -0.41
C ASP A 25 24.69 -2.46 -1.91
N GLN A 26 24.93 -1.22 -2.35
CA GLN A 26 25.23 -0.87 -3.74
C GLN A 26 26.43 -1.63 -4.30
N GLN A 27 27.47 -1.85 -3.49
CA GLN A 27 28.68 -2.57 -3.91
C GLN A 27 28.42 -4.06 -4.22
N TYR A 28 27.29 -4.60 -3.73
CA TYR A 28 26.92 -6.00 -3.92
C TYR A 28 25.90 -6.18 -5.05
N TYR A 29 25.35 -5.10 -5.61
CA TYR A 29 24.42 -5.17 -6.74
C TYR A 29 25.16 -5.49 -8.04
N ILE A 30 24.63 -6.46 -8.79
CA ILE A 30 25.12 -6.83 -10.11
C ILE A 30 23.97 -6.68 -11.10
N ASP A 31 24.18 -5.88 -12.15
CA ASP A 31 23.18 -5.68 -13.20
C ASP A 31 23.16 -6.87 -14.16
N PHE A 32 22.09 -7.67 -14.09
CA PHE A 32 21.88 -8.82 -14.97
C PHE A 32 21.04 -8.51 -16.22
N SER A 33 20.74 -7.25 -16.52
CA SER A 33 19.92 -6.86 -17.69
C SER A 33 20.45 -7.43 -19.01
N LYS A 34 21.78 -7.45 -19.19
CA LYS A 34 22.43 -8.04 -20.39
C LYS A 34 22.07 -9.52 -20.60
N VAL A 35 21.90 -10.27 -19.51
CA VAL A 35 21.54 -11.70 -19.56
C VAL A 35 20.03 -11.89 -19.69
N ARG A 36 19.24 -11.00 -19.05
CA ARG A 36 17.76 -11.02 -19.14
C ARG A 36 17.23 -10.56 -20.50
N GLY A 37 18.05 -9.90 -21.31
CA GLY A 37 17.68 -9.38 -22.63
C GLY A 37 16.94 -8.04 -22.59
N SER A 38 16.60 -7.53 -21.40
CA SER A 38 15.95 -6.24 -21.22
C SER A 38 16.38 -5.58 -19.91
N ASN A 39 16.22 -4.26 -19.84
CA ASN A 39 16.35 -3.52 -18.60
C ASN A 39 14.96 -3.08 -18.15
N ILE A 40 14.24 -4.03 -17.54
CA ILE A 40 12.84 -3.84 -17.15
C ILE A 40 12.63 -2.66 -16.20
N ILE A 41 13.59 -2.38 -15.32
CA ILE A 41 13.52 -1.21 -14.43
C ILE A 41 13.60 0.09 -15.23
N ARG A 42 14.47 0.16 -16.24
CA ARG A 42 14.53 1.30 -17.15
C ARG A 42 13.22 1.45 -17.94
N GLU A 43 12.63 0.34 -18.38
CA GLU A 43 11.35 0.35 -19.12
C GLU A 43 10.19 0.83 -18.24
N LEU A 44 10.04 0.29 -17.03
CA LEU A 44 9.04 0.72 -16.05
C LEU A 44 9.21 2.20 -15.70
N ARG A 45 10.44 2.62 -15.38
CA ARG A 45 10.75 4.02 -15.10
C ARG A 45 10.37 4.91 -16.29
N ARG A 46 10.72 4.50 -17.50
CA ARG A 46 10.39 5.24 -18.73
C ARG A 46 8.89 5.43 -18.83
N THR A 47 8.10 4.36 -18.71
CA THR A 47 6.65 4.47 -18.81
C THR A 47 6.06 5.41 -17.76
N ILE A 48 6.50 5.31 -16.50
CA ILE A 48 6.05 6.19 -15.41
C ILE A 48 6.46 7.65 -15.65
N THR A 49 7.65 7.90 -16.19
CA THR A 49 8.14 9.27 -16.40
C THR A 49 7.45 9.95 -17.58
N PHE A 50 7.07 9.18 -18.60
CA PHE A 50 6.49 9.71 -19.84
C PHE A 50 4.96 9.59 -19.90
N SER A 51 4.30 9.12 -18.85
CA SER A 51 2.84 9.05 -18.81
C SER A 51 2.18 10.40 -18.53
N GLU A 52 2.95 11.46 -18.24
CA GLU A 52 2.43 12.79 -17.89
C GLU A 52 1.29 12.70 -16.86
N ASP A 53 0.12 13.26 -17.15
CA ASP A 53 -1.07 13.23 -16.29
C ASP A 53 -1.95 11.97 -16.52
N GLU A 54 -1.55 11.04 -17.40
CA GLU A 54 -2.27 9.77 -17.58
C GLU A 54 -1.85 8.73 -16.54
N PRO A 55 -2.80 8.18 -15.75
CA PRO A 55 -2.51 7.14 -14.78
C PRO A 55 -2.08 5.85 -15.47
N THR A 56 -0.99 5.23 -14.99
CA THR A 56 -0.50 3.95 -15.53
C THR A 56 -0.40 2.88 -14.46
N CYS A 57 -0.80 1.66 -14.84
CA CYS A 57 -0.80 0.48 -14.00
C CYS A 57 0.17 -0.56 -14.58
N GLN A 58 1.15 -1.00 -13.78
CA GLN A 58 2.22 -1.87 -14.25
C GLN A 58 2.38 -3.11 -13.38
N LEU A 59 2.48 -4.27 -14.03
CA LEU A 59 2.68 -5.55 -13.37
C LEU A 59 4.13 -6.02 -13.53
N PHE A 60 4.83 -6.18 -12.41
CA PHE A 60 6.18 -6.73 -12.36
C PHE A 60 6.18 -8.12 -11.73
N THR A 61 6.31 -9.17 -12.55
CA THR A 61 6.27 -10.57 -12.08
C THR A 61 7.59 -11.31 -12.28
N GLY A 62 7.72 -12.44 -11.57
CA GLY A 62 8.87 -13.32 -11.65
C GLY A 62 8.86 -14.32 -10.49
N HIS A 63 9.71 -15.35 -10.56
CA HIS A 63 9.80 -16.36 -9.49
C HIS A 63 10.27 -15.79 -8.15
N MET A 64 9.95 -16.47 -7.05
CA MET A 64 10.50 -16.11 -5.74
C MET A 64 12.02 -16.19 -5.76
N GLY A 65 12.70 -15.22 -5.16
CA GLY A 65 14.17 -15.17 -5.11
C GLY A 65 14.85 -14.70 -6.42
N CYS A 66 14.11 -14.30 -7.47
CA CYS A 66 14.73 -13.79 -8.70
C CYS A 66 15.22 -12.33 -8.61
N GLY A 67 15.10 -11.70 -7.43
CA GLY A 67 15.57 -10.33 -7.17
C GLY A 67 14.54 -9.21 -7.38
N LYS A 68 13.24 -9.52 -7.45
CA LYS A 68 12.18 -8.52 -7.68
C LYS A 68 12.23 -7.36 -6.70
N SER A 69 12.24 -7.64 -5.40
CA SER A 69 12.30 -6.61 -4.35
C SER A 69 13.54 -5.73 -4.46
N THR A 70 14.68 -6.30 -4.88
CA THR A 70 15.91 -5.54 -5.15
C THR A 70 15.73 -4.57 -6.32
N GLU A 71 15.12 -5.04 -7.41
CA GLU A 71 14.85 -4.22 -8.60
C GLU A 71 13.78 -3.15 -8.33
N LEU A 72 12.74 -3.46 -7.55
CA LEU A 72 11.74 -2.48 -7.11
C LEU A 72 12.32 -1.43 -6.16
N SER A 73 13.22 -1.83 -5.24
CA SER A 73 13.95 -0.89 -4.39
C SER A 73 14.85 0.04 -5.22
N ARG A 74 15.45 -0.49 -6.30
CA ARG A 74 16.20 0.32 -7.27
C ARG A 74 15.28 1.30 -8.00
N LEU A 75 14.13 0.85 -8.51
CA LEU A 75 13.14 1.69 -9.19
C LEU A 75 12.64 2.82 -8.28
N LYS A 76 12.27 2.51 -7.04
CA LYS A 76 11.88 3.49 -6.02
C LYS A 76 12.90 4.63 -5.94
N ARG A 77 14.17 4.29 -5.73
CA ARG A 77 15.25 5.27 -5.61
C ARG A 77 15.41 6.12 -6.88
N GLU A 78 15.37 5.49 -8.06
CA GLU A 78 15.49 6.20 -9.33
C GLU A 78 14.34 7.19 -9.56
N LEU A 79 13.12 6.83 -9.14
CA LEU A 79 11.94 7.71 -9.21
C LEU A 79 11.99 8.85 -8.16
N GLU A 80 12.41 8.55 -6.93
CA GLU A 80 12.60 9.57 -5.89
C GLU A 80 13.65 10.62 -6.32
N GLN A 81 14.74 10.19 -6.97
CA GLN A 81 15.75 11.07 -7.54
C GLN A 81 15.21 11.94 -8.69
N GLN A 82 14.15 11.50 -9.37
CA GLN A 82 13.46 12.25 -10.42
C GLN A 82 12.35 13.15 -9.86
N GLY A 83 12.23 13.25 -8.53
CA GLY A 83 11.28 14.15 -7.88
C GLY A 83 9.88 13.55 -7.68
N PHE A 84 9.67 12.27 -7.96
CA PHE A 84 8.41 11.60 -7.64
C PHE A 84 8.26 11.40 -6.12
N HIS A 85 7.02 11.39 -5.65
CA HIS A 85 6.68 10.92 -4.31
C HIS A 85 6.33 9.43 -4.38
N VAL A 86 7.22 8.58 -3.87
CA VAL A 86 7.09 7.13 -4.02
C VAL A 86 6.62 6.49 -2.71
N VAL A 87 5.41 5.95 -2.72
CA VAL A 87 4.86 5.14 -1.63
C VAL A 87 5.24 3.69 -1.87
N TYR A 88 6.12 3.14 -1.04
CA TYR A 88 6.57 1.74 -1.14
C TYR A 88 6.19 0.97 0.12
N PHE A 89 5.55 -0.19 -0.05
CA PHE A 89 5.28 -1.10 1.05
C PHE A 89 5.25 -2.57 0.59
N GLU A 90 5.52 -3.46 1.54
CA GLU A 90 5.44 -4.91 1.32
C GLU A 90 4.09 -5.43 1.80
N SER A 91 3.35 -6.05 0.90
CA SER A 91 2.01 -6.60 1.18
C SER A 91 1.96 -7.59 2.35
N SER A 92 3.02 -8.38 2.58
CA SER A 92 3.10 -9.34 3.69
C SER A 92 2.98 -8.72 5.08
N ASN A 93 3.33 -7.44 5.21
CA ASN A 93 3.28 -6.74 6.50
C ASN A 93 1.83 -6.37 6.85
N ASP A 94 1.04 -6.00 5.85
CA ASP A 94 -0.30 -5.45 6.06
C ASP A 94 -1.43 -6.46 5.78
N LEU A 95 -1.19 -7.47 4.95
CA LEU A 95 -2.20 -8.41 4.46
C LEU A 95 -2.00 -9.84 4.99
N ASP A 96 -3.09 -10.58 5.17
CA ASP A 96 -3.06 -12.05 5.30
C ASP A 96 -2.98 -12.67 3.89
N LEU A 97 -1.76 -12.97 3.44
CA LEU A 97 -1.50 -13.49 2.09
C LEU A 97 -2.14 -14.86 1.82
N ALA A 98 -2.64 -15.57 2.84
CA ALA A 98 -3.34 -16.84 2.67
C ALA A 98 -4.85 -16.66 2.35
N ASP A 99 -5.38 -15.47 2.56
CA ASP A 99 -6.82 -15.18 2.55
C ASP A 99 -7.05 -13.66 2.35
N VAL A 100 -6.67 -13.16 1.17
CA VAL A 100 -6.79 -11.73 0.80
C VAL A 100 -7.84 -11.52 -0.30
N GLU A 101 -8.59 -10.43 -0.21
CA GLU A 101 -9.50 -9.99 -1.27
C GLU A 101 -9.11 -8.63 -1.86
N ILE A 102 -9.75 -8.25 -2.97
CA ILE A 102 -9.47 -6.99 -3.68
C ILE A 102 -9.73 -5.79 -2.76
N SER A 103 -10.80 -5.82 -1.96
CA SER A 103 -11.12 -4.77 -0.99
C SER A 103 -10.01 -4.58 0.04
N ASP A 104 -9.39 -5.67 0.53
CA ASP A 104 -8.28 -5.60 1.48
C ASP A 104 -7.05 -4.92 0.87
N ILE A 105 -6.73 -5.25 -0.39
CA ILE A 105 -5.63 -4.65 -1.15
C ILE A 105 -5.88 -3.14 -1.34
N LEU A 106 -7.10 -2.76 -1.79
CA LEU A 106 -7.48 -1.36 -2.00
C LEU A 106 -7.42 -0.54 -0.71
N LEU A 107 -7.95 -1.08 0.40
CA LEU A 107 -7.88 -0.42 1.71
C LEU A 107 -6.45 -0.26 2.19
N THR A 108 -5.60 -1.26 1.96
CA THR A 108 -4.18 -1.21 2.33
C THR A 108 -3.43 -0.15 1.52
N ILE A 109 -3.66 -0.09 0.20
CA ILE A 109 -3.11 0.97 -0.66
C ILE A 109 -3.55 2.33 -0.14
N ALA A 110 -4.85 2.53 0.09
CA ALA A 110 -5.38 3.80 0.57
C ALA A 110 -4.75 4.21 1.91
N ARG A 111 -4.63 3.27 2.86
CA ARG A 111 -3.95 3.50 4.16
C ARG A 111 -2.52 3.97 3.97
N GLN A 112 -1.73 3.27 3.14
CA GLN A 112 -0.32 3.58 2.94
C GLN A 112 -0.11 4.91 2.21
N VAL A 113 -0.97 5.23 1.25
CA VAL A 113 -0.97 6.53 0.57
C VAL A 113 -1.31 7.64 1.55
N ILE A 114 -2.41 7.52 2.31
CA ILE A 114 -2.80 8.54 3.30
C ILE A 114 -1.66 8.78 4.31
N GLN A 115 -1.09 7.72 4.87
CA GLN A 115 0.01 7.83 5.83
C GLN A 115 1.23 8.53 5.23
N SER A 116 1.57 8.21 3.98
CA SER A 116 2.72 8.81 3.32
C SER A 116 2.51 10.28 2.95
N LEU A 117 1.27 10.68 2.63
CA LEU A 117 0.92 12.07 2.34
C LEU A 117 0.90 12.91 3.62
N GLU A 118 0.42 12.36 4.73
CA GLU A 118 0.51 12.98 6.05
C GLU A 118 1.96 13.29 6.44
N ASP A 119 2.87 12.33 6.24
CA ASP A 119 4.31 12.51 6.49
C ASP A 119 4.90 13.63 5.60
N ALA A 120 4.36 13.80 4.39
CA ALA A 120 4.67 14.90 3.47
C ALA A 120 3.90 16.20 3.79
N LYS A 121 3.12 16.25 4.87
CA LYS A 121 2.29 17.39 5.29
C LYS A 121 1.23 17.80 4.26
N ILE A 122 0.84 16.88 3.39
CA ILE A 122 -0.26 17.03 2.44
C ILE A 122 -1.54 16.66 3.17
N ARG A 123 -2.56 17.51 3.07
CA ARG A 123 -3.82 17.34 3.79
C ARG A 123 -4.98 17.15 2.82
N LEU A 124 -5.55 15.95 2.83
CA LEU A 124 -6.70 15.51 2.04
C LEU A 124 -7.94 15.25 2.90
N GLN A 125 -9.13 15.65 2.46
CA GLN A 125 -10.37 15.40 3.19
C GLN A 125 -11.30 14.44 2.42
N PRO A 126 -10.95 13.15 2.33
CA PRO A 126 -11.75 12.19 1.57
C PRO A 126 -13.02 11.84 2.33
N THR A 127 -14.14 12.43 1.90
CA THR A 127 -15.42 12.41 2.62
C THR A 127 -16.19 11.11 2.37
N ARG A 128 -16.35 10.69 1.11
CA ARG A 128 -17.01 9.43 0.75
C ARG A 128 -16.21 8.24 1.26
N PHE A 129 -14.89 8.26 1.08
CA PHE A 129 -14.04 7.17 1.54
C PHE A 129 -14.07 7.03 3.07
N ARG A 130 -14.05 8.14 3.82
CA ARG A 130 -14.30 8.11 5.27
C ARG A 130 -15.62 7.43 5.61
N GLY A 131 -16.70 7.79 4.94
CA GLY A 131 -18.02 7.21 5.18
C GLY A 131 -18.03 5.69 4.98
N LEU A 132 -17.33 5.19 3.97
CA LEU A 132 -17.18 3.74 3.71
C LEU A 132 -16.42 3.04 4.85
N VAL A 133 -15.28 3.59 5.27
CA VAL A 133 -14.46 3.04 6.36
C VAL A 133 -15.23 3.07 7.69
N GLN A 134 -15.95 4.15 7.96
CA GLN A 134 -16.79 4.25 9.16
C GLN A 134 -17.96 3.27 9.14
N GLY A 135 -18.62 3.10 8.00
CA GLY A 135 -19.70 2.13 7.85
C GLY A 135 -19.22 0.72 8.17
N ALA A 136 -18.06 0.34 7.64
CA ALA A 136 -17.41 -0.93 7.95
C ALA A 136 -17.09 -1.06 9.45
N ALA A 137 -16.46 -0.03 10.05
CA ALA A 137 -16.13 -0.04 11.47
C ALA A 137 -17.36 -0.16 12.40
N LYS A 138 -18.45 0.55 12.07
CA LYS A 138 -19.71 0.51 12.86
C LYS A 138 -20.33 -0.88 12.85
N LEU A 139 -20.36 -1.54 11.70
CA LEU A 139 -20.87 -2.92 11.60
C LEU A 139 -20.03 -3.90 12.42
N LEU A 140 -18.71 -3.78 12.33
CA LEU A 140 -17.80 -4.63 13.11
C LEU A 140 -17.99 -4.44 14.62
N ASN A 141 -18.23 -3.21 15.07
CA ASN A 141 -18.53 -2.91 16.47
C ASN A 141 -19.91 -3.44 16.92
N SER A 142 -20.92 -3.44 16.04
CA SER A 142 -22.28 -3.88 16.40
C SER A 142 -22.44 -5.40 16.43
N GLU A 143 -21.74 -6.11 15.56
CA GLU A 143 -21.92 -7.56 15.40
C GLU A 143 -20.96 -8.38 16.28
N VAL A 144 -19.87 -7.78 16.75
CA VAL A 144 -18.88 -8.49 17.57
C VAL A 144 -18.88 -7.97 19.01
N THR A 145 -19.71 -8.58 19.85
CA THR A 145 -19.83 -8.29 21.28
C THR A 145 -18.47 -8.49 21.98
N GLY A 146 -17.85 -7.40 22.44
CA GLY A 146 -16.57 -7.42 23.16
C GLY A 146 -15.36 -6.87 22.40
N LEU A 147 -15.49 -6.56 21.10
CA LEU A 147 -14.42 -5.95 20.31
C LEU A 147 -14.73 -4.46 20.09
N LYS A 148 -14.19 -3.59 20.95
CA LYS A 148 -14.21 -2.14 20.69
C LYS A 148 -13.17 -1.83 19.64
N PHE A 149 -13.58 -1.48 18.42
CA PHE A 149 -12.70 -0.78 17.49
C PHE A 149 -12.52 0.64 17.99
N LYS A 150 -11.26 1.03 18.20
CA LYS A 150 -10.91 2.43 18.45
C LYS A 150 -10.94 3.19 17.12
N VAL A 151 -12.10 3.24 16.46
CA VAL A 151 -12.25 4.16 15.34
C VAL A 151 -12.76 5.45 15.94
N PRO A 152 -12.01 6.55 15.88
CA PRO A 152 -12.53 7.84 16.30
C PRO A 152 -13.83 8.08 15.52
N GLU A 153 -14.92 8.44 16.19
CA GLU A 153 -16.07 8.97 15.49
C GLU A 153 -15.61 10.25 14.80
N PHE A 154 -15.38 10.19 13.48
CA PHE A 154 -15.02 11.40 12.75
C PHE A 154 -16.28 12.24 12.64
N GLN A 155 -16.37 13.22 13.51
CA GLN A 155 -17.28 14.33 13.31
C GLN A 155 -16.67 15.22 12.21
N ALA A 156 -17.54 15.75 11.35
CA ALA A 156 -17.13 16.65 10.27
C ALA A 156 -16.27 17.79 10.83
N ALA A 157 -15.31 18.26 10.03
CA ALA A 157 -14.38 19.32 10.40
C ALA A 157 -15.11 20.51 11.05
N GLY A 158 -14.73 20.83 12.30
CA GLY A 158 -15.31 21.92 13.08
C GLY A 158 -15.79 21.55 14.50
N VAL A 159 -15.85 20.26 14.86
CA VAL A 159 -16.16 19.82 16.22
C VAL A 159 -14.98 18.98 16.74
N GLY A 160 -14.29 19.51 17.75
CA GLY A 160 -13.09 18.91 18.32
C GLY A 160 -13.33 17.48 18.79
N VAL A 161 -12.37 16.61 18.49
CA VAL A 161 -12.38 15.21 18.91
C VAL A 161 -11.96 15.13 20.38
N ASN A 162 -12.82 14.61 21.25
CA ASN A 162 -12.40 14.18 22.60
C ASN A 162 -11.63 12.86 22.48
N ILE A 163 -10.34 12.96 22.18
CA ILE A 163 -9.40 11.84 22.36
C ILE A 163 -9.04 11.80 23.85
N PRO A 164 -9.15 10.65 24.55
CA PRO A 164 -8.64 10.53 25.91
C PRO A 164 -7.14 10.83 25.95
N ASP A 165 -6.74 11.82 26.75
CA ASP A 165 -5.37 12.36 26.87
C ASP A 165 -4.27 11.31 27.18
N GLU A 166 -4.62 10.07 27.55
CA GLU A 166 -3.65 8.98 27.80
C GLU A 166 -2.99 8.44 26.53
N ILE A 167 -3.57 8.69 25.35
CA ILE A 167 -2.96 8.35 24.07
C ILE A 167 -2.43 9.67 23.53
N GLY A 168 -1.12 9.89 23.53
CA GLY A 168 -0.43 11.14 23.19
C GLY A 168 -0.59 11.63 21.74
N ILE A 169 -1.83 11.66 21.24
CA ILE A 169 -2.24 12.11 19.92
C ILE A 169 -2.66 13.56 20.10
N SER A 170 -1.73 14.47 19.84
CA SER A 170 -2.06 15.88 19.68
C SER A 170 -3.02 16.04 18.50
N SER A 171 -4.23 16.47 18.78
CA SER A 171 -5.24 17.13 17.93
C SER A 171 -4.74 17.64 16.55
N GLN A 172 -4.60 16.72 15.59
CA GLN A 172 -4.51 17.00 14.13
C GLN A 172 -5.59 16.20 13.36
N GLU A 173 -6.79 16.36 13.92
CA GLU A 173 -8.21 16.09 13.61
C GLU A 173 -8.73 15.35 12.36
N GLY A 174 -7.95 15.01 11.35
CA GLY A 174 -8.53 14.51 10.10
C GLY A 174 -7.99 13.16 9.64
N GLU A 175 -6.88 13.23 8.92
CA GLU A 175 -6.38 12.13 8.09
C GLU A 175 -5.68 11.08 8.92
N TYR A 176 -4.95 11.50 9.96
CA TYR A 176 -4.31 10.58 10.90
C TYR A 176 -5.31 9.61 11.51
N SER A 177 -6.55 10.08 11.73
CA SER A 177 -7.65 9.24 12.18
C SER A 177 -8.10 8.22 11.12
N LEU A 178 -8.00 8.55 9.82
CA LEU A 178 -8.38 7.68 8.69
C LEU A 178 -7.34 6.60 8.42
N ALA A 179 -6.06 6.95 8.32
CA ALA A 179 -5.00 5.95 8.23
C ALA A 179 -5.03 5.00 9.45
N PHE A 180 -5.24 5.54 10.65
CA PHE A 180 -5.40 4.75 11.87
C PHE A 180 -6.65 3.86 11.84
N GLY A 181 -7.80 4.41 11.44
CA GLY A 181 -9.06 3.67 11.37
C GLY A 181 -9.00 2.51 10.37
N ILE A 182 -8.41 2.73 9.19
CA ILE A 182 -8.17 1.65 8.22
C ILE A 182 -7.16 0.64 8.78
N GLY A 183 -6.14 1.12 9.51
CA GLY A 183 -5.14 0.27 10.15
C GLY A 183 -5.71 -0.68 11.21
N GLU A 184 -6.59 -0.18 12.07
CA GLU A 184 -7.32 -0.98 13.07
C GLU A 184 -8.19 -2.04 12.40
N ILE A 185 -8.94 -1.66 11.35
CA ILE A 185 -9.79 -2.57 10.59
C ILE A 185 -8.95 -3.68 9.95
N THR A 186 -7.92 -3.31 9.19
CA THR A 186 -7.05 -4.27 8.47
C THR A 186 -6.30 -5.21 9.41
N THR A 187 -5.81 -4.71 10.55
CA THR A 187 -5.08 -5.51 11.54
C THR A 187 -6.00 -6.50 12.27
N LYS A 188 -7.21 -6.08 12.63
CA LYS A 188 -8.20 -6.99 13.24
C LYS A 188 -8.72 -8.02 12.24
N ALA A 189 -8.92 -7.63 10.99
CA ALA A 189 -9.23 -8.54 9.89
C ALA A 189 -8.11 -9.58 9.69
N LYS A 190 -6.84 -9.15 9.67
CA LYS A 190 -5.69 -10.06 9.57
C LYS A 190 -5.71 -11.15 10.66
N ASN A 191 -6.20 -10.84 11.85
CA ASN A 191 -6.19 -11.74 13.00
C ASN A 191 -7.51 -12.50 13.26
N SER A 192 -8.59 -12.21 12.54
CA SER A 192 -9.91 -12.83 12.81
C SER A 192 -10.69 -13.15 11.53
N LYS A 193 -11.03 -14.43 11.36
CA LYS A 193 -11.83 -14.91 10.22
C LYS A 193 -13.24 -14.33 10.20
N ASP A 194 -13.87 -14.19 11.36
CA ASP A 194 -15.24 -13.66 11.46
C ASP A 194 -15.30 -12.18 11.06
N ILE A 195 -14.34 -11.39 11.56
CA ILE A 195 -14.18 -9.97 11.19
C ILE A 195 -13.91 -9.84 9.69
N ARG A 196 -13.06 -10.71 9.12
CA ARG A 196 -12.86 -10.76 7.66
C ARG A 196 -14.15 -11.05 6.93
N SER A 197 -14.84 -12.12 7.28
CA SER A 197 -16.09 -12.50 6.60
C SER A 197 -17.10 -11.36 6.60
N LEU A 198 -17.21 -10.66 7.73
CA LEU A 198 -18.12 -9.52 7.87
C LEU A 198 -17.69 -8.31 7.03
N LEU A 199 -16.40 -7.97 7.04
CA LEU A 199 -15.86 -6.93 6.16
C LEU A 199 -16.11 -7.23 4.69
N ARG A 200 -15.90 -8.48 4.28
CA ARG A 200 -16.12 -8.92 2.90
C ARG A 200 -17.57 -8.74 2.49
N GLN A 201 -18.51 -9.21 3.32
CA GLN A 201 -19.94 -9.04 3.05
C GLN A 201 -20.34 -7.57 2.87
N HIS A 202 -19.67 -6.66 3.56
CA HIS A 202 -19.96 -5.23 3.46
C HIS A 202 -19.24 -4.51 2.30
N LEU A 203 -17.99 -4.88 2.03
CA LEU A 203 -17.10 -4.17 1.10
C LEU A 203 -17.11 -4.76 -0.31
N GLU A 204 -17.26 -6.08 -0.48
CA GLU A 204 -17.29 -6.73 -1.80
C GLU A 204 -18.38 -6.12 -2.73
N PRO A 205 -19.61 -5.84 -2.28
CA PRO A 205 -20.63 -5.24 -3.15
C PRO A 205 -20.30 -3.80 -3.56
N ARG A 206 -19.29 -3.17 -2.96
CA ARG A 206 -18.96 -1.75 -3.07
C ARG A 206 -17.56 -1.49 -3.61
N VAL A 207 -16.89 -2.51 -4.16
CA VAL A 207 -15.52 -2.37 -4.69
C VAL A 207 -15.40 -1.21 -5.67
N ASN A 208 -16.35 -1.07 -6.60
CA ASN A 208 -16.33 0.05 -7.56
C ASN A 208 -16.42 1.41 -6.86
N ASN A 209 -17.25 1.53 -5.82
CA ASN A 209 -17.37 2.77 -5.05
C ASN A 209 -16.10 3.06 -4.23
N ILE A 210 -15.41 2.01 -3.77
CA ILE A 210 -14.12 2.14 -3.09
C ILE A 210 -13.06 2.64 -4.06
N VAL A 211 -12.97 2.04 -5.25
CA VAL A 211 -12.03 2.46 -6.30
C VAL A 211 -12.29 3.91 -6.71
N GLU A 212 -13.54 4.27 -7.00
CA GLU A 212 -13.92 5.63 -7.37
C GLU A 212 -13.56 6.64 -6.27
N ALA A 213 -13.86 6.31 -5.01
CA ALA A 213 -13.53 7.19 -3.88
C ALA A 213 -12.01 7.33 -3.68
N ILE A 214 -11.24 6.26 -3.85
CA ILE A 214 -9.77 6.33 -3.81
C ILE A 214 -9.25 7.22 -4.94
N ASN A 215 -9.69 7.01 -6.18
CA ASN A 215 -9.19 7.80 -7.31
C ASN A 215 -9.52 9.29 -7.17
N THR A 216 -10.80 9.60 -6.93
CA THR A 216 -11.31 10.99 -6.95
C THR A 216 -11.05 11.78 -5.68
N GLU A 217 -11.00 11.12 -4.50
CA GLU A 217 -10.82 11.83 -3.23
C GLU A 217 -9.42 11.68 -2.63
N LEU A 218 -8.63 10.70 -3.09
CA LEU A 218 -7.29 10.45 -2.58
C LEU A 218 -6.22 10.71 -3.64
N ILE A 219 -6.27 10.01 -4.78
CA ILE A 219 -5.17 10.02 -5.76
C ILE A 219 -5.11 11.34 -6.55
N GLU A 220 -6.21 11.76 -7.18
CA GLU A 220 -6.25 13.00 -7.96
C GLU A 220 -5.89 14.23 -7.11
N PRO A 221 -6.45 14.43 -5.89
CA PRO A 221 -6.05 15.55 -5.04
C PRO A 221 -4.61 15.44 -4.54
N ALA A 222 -4.11 14.24 -4.27
CA ALA A 222 -2.71 14.03 -3.88
C ALA A 222 -1.76 14.47 -4.99
N GLN A 223 -2.00 14.04 -6.23
CA GLN A 223 -1.19 14.43 -7.38
C GLN A 223 -1.16 15.96 -7.54
N GLN A 224 -2.32 16.63 -7.46
CA GLN A 224 -2.39 18.09 -7.56
C GLN A 224 -1.58 18.79 -6.46
N GLN A 225 -1.71 18.38 -5.20
CA GLN A 225 -0.94 18.97 -4.10
C GLN A 225 0.56 18.65 -4.19
N LEU A 226 0.93 17.45 -4.63
CA LEU A 226 2.31 17.06 -4.87
C LEU A 226 2.95 17.91 -5.98
N GLN A 227 2.25 18.12 -7.08
CA GLN A 227 2.70 19.00 -8.17
C GLN A 227 2.90 20.44 -7.68
N GLN A 228 2.00 20.97 -6.85
CA GLN A 228 2.16 22.29 -6.21
C GLN A 228 3.40 22.38 -5.31
N GLN A 229 3.83 21.26 -4.71
CA GLN A 229 5.07 21.16 -3.95
C GLN A 229 6.32 20.89 -4.83
N GLY A 230 6.18 20.91 -6.16
CA GLY A 230 7.26 20.68 -7.10
C GLY A 230 7.65 19.22 -7.27
N LYS A 231 6.78 18.28 -6.88
CA LYS A 231 6.97 16.84 -7.14
C LYS A 231 6.52 16.49 -8.56
N ALA A 232 7.15 15.48 -9.14
CA ALA A 232 6.84 15.00 -10.49
C ALA A 232 5.52 14.21 -10.56
N GLY A 233 5.04 13.67 -9.43
CA GLY A 233 3.83 12.87 -9.35
C GLY A 233 3.83 11.92 -8.15
N LEU A 234 2.77 11.14 -8.03
CA LEU A 234 2.63 10.06 -7.05
C LEU A 234 2.98 8.72 -7.72
N VAL A 235 3.71 7.85 -7.05
CA VAL A 235 3.90 6.46 -7.49
C VAL A 235 3.68 5.53 -6.31
N VAL A 236 2.77 4.56 -6.46
CA VAL A 236 2.56 3.52 -5.46
C VAL A 236 3.20 2.21 -5.93
N ILE A 237 4.15 1.70 -5.16
CA ILE A 237 4.83 0.42 -5.38
C ILE A 237 4.42 -0.55 -4.26
N VAL A 238 3.72 -1.61 -4.64
CA VAL A 238 3.34 -2.69 -3.74
C VAL A 238 4.18 -3.92 -4.06
N ASP A 239 4.96 -4.42 -3.09
CA ASP A 239 5.83 -5.59 -3.27
C ASP A 239 5.24 -6.86 -2.61
N ASN A 240 5.76 -8.02 -2.97
CA ASN A 240 5.48 -9.35 -2.42
C ASN A 240 4.06 -9.89 -2.65
N LEU A 241 3.32 -9.32 -3.59
CA LEU A 241 1.95 -9.76 -3.84
C LEU A 241 1.84 -11.06 -4.63
N ASP A 242 2.92 -11.45 -5.31
CA ASP A 242 3.08 -12.78 -5.92
C ASP A 242 3.01 -13.92 -4.88
N ARG A 243 3.05 -13.58 -3.58
CA ARG A 243 2.91 -14.53 -2.47
C ARG A 243 1.46 -14.74 -2.03
N ILE A 244 0.50 -14.03 -2.63
CA ILE A 244 -0.93 -14.24 -2.36
C ILE A 244 -1.36 -15.59 -2.91
N HIS A 245 -1.97 -16.42 -2.06
CA HIS A 245 -2.49 -17.72 -2.48
C HIS A 245 -3.83 -17.58 -3.17
N ASN A 246 -3.93 -18.01 -4.42
CA ASN A 246 -5.22 -18.08 -5.11
C ASN A 246 -6.00 -19.32 -4.62
N LYS A 247 -7.01 -19.12 -3.77
CA LYS A 247 -7.98 -20.18 -3.45
C LYS A 247 -9.13 -20.13 -4.45
N PRO A 248 -9.41 -21.23 -5.18
CA PRO A 248 -10.66 -21.30 -5.95
C PRO A 248 -11.85 -21.25 -4.98
N LYS A 249 -12.68 -20.20 -5.05
CA LYS A 249 -13.95 -20.13 -4.29
C LYS A 249 -14.87 -21.27 -4.76
N SER A 250 -15.28 -22.15 -3.86
CA SER A 250 -16.27 -23.19 -4.14
C SER A 250 -17.64 -22.55 -4.41
N GLY A 251 -18.15 -22.62 -5.65
CA GLY A 251 -19.56 -22.37 -5.95
C GLY A 251 -19.92 -21.30 -6.98
N GLN A 252 -18.97 -20.53 -7.53
CA GLN A 252 -19.25 -19.65 -8.67
C GLN A 252 -18.63 -20.21 -9.96
N ARG A 253 -19.46 -20.91 -10.74
CA ARG A 253 -19.19 -21.12 -12.18
C ARG A 253 -19.38 -19.78 -12.88
N ASN A 254 -18.37 -19.37 -13.63
CA ASN A 254 -18.29 -18.16 -14.47
C ASN A 254 -18.34 -16.82 -13.71
N ARG A 255 -17.25 -16.49 -13.02
CA ARG A 255 -16.73 -15.13 -13.08
C ARG A 255 -15.48 -15.16 -13.96
N GLU A 256 -15.34 -14.16 -14.82
CA GLU A 256 -14.19 -13.98 -15.70
C GLU A 256 -12.88 -14.21 -14.94
N ARG A 257 -11.91 -14.82 -15.61
CA ARG A 257 -10.55 -15.04 -15.08
C ARG A 257 -9.93 -13.70 -14.69
N MET A 258 -10.08 -13.27 -13.44
CA MET A 258 -9.24 -12.23 -12.85
C MET A 258 -8.07 -12.91 -12.14
N SER A 259 -6.99 -13.09 -12.88
CA SER A 259 -5.65 -13.21 -12.31
C SER A 259 -5.32 -11.90 -11.62
N LEU A 260 -5.14 -11.90 -10.28
CA LEU A 260 -4.90 -10.71 -9.45
C LEU A 260 -4.05 -9.65 -10.18
N GLU A 261 -4.74 -8.59 -10.57
CA GLU A 261 -4.22 -7.42 -11.25
C GLU A 261 -3.56 -6.51 -10.22
N PHE A 262 -2.30 -6.11 -10.45
CA PHE A 262 -1.63 -5.15 -9.57
C PHE A 262 -1.66 -3.75 -10.12
N LEU A 263 -2.30 -2.89 -9.32
CA LEU A 263 -2.47 -1.47 -9.46
C LEU A 263 -1.17 -0.75 -9.08
N ALA A 264 -0.41 -0.29 -10.09
CA ALA A 264 0.30 0.97 -9.92
C ALA A 264 -0.75 2.06 -10.20
N LEU A 265 -1.02 2.92 -9.21
CA LEU A 265 -1.63 4.21 -9.47
C LEU A 265 -0.44 5.15 -9.62
N VAL A 266 -0.15 5.55 -10.86
CA VAL A 266 0.40 6.88 -11.10
C VAL A 266 -0.76 7.82 -10.99
#